data_AF-A0A972LUT4-F1
#
_entry.id   AF-A0A972LUT4-F1
#
_cell.length_a   1.000
_cell.length_b   1.000
_cell.length_c   1.000
_cell.angle_alpha   90.00
_cell.angle_beta   90.00
_cell.angle_gamma   90.00
#
_symmetry.space_group_name_H-M   'P 1'
#
loop_
_entity.id
_entity.type
_entity.pdbx_description
1 polymer ?
#
loop_
_entity_poly.entity_id
_entity_poly.type
_entity_poly.pdbx_seq_one_letter_code
_entity_poly.pdbx_strand_id
1 'polypeptide(L)'
;MTFSPIEVAAGLPVRPATGSFNADGVYAAMSFRPDDGLVPGKYLVGVACFDPSKLSGSPSDAEYHNASYVSEDFKPKVLVVEAGSGVMEFNLDVTKR
;
A
#
# COMPACT_ATOMS: atom_id res chain seq x y z
N MET A 1 -1.75 -3.52 0.25
CA MET A 1 -1.03 -2.24 0.06
C MET A 1 -1.48 -1.24 1.09
N THR A 2 -0.57 -0.37 1.51
CA THR A 2 -0.82 0.72 2.46
C THR A 2 -0.42 2.05 1.85
N PHE A 3 -1.19 3.10 2.14
CA PHE A 3 -0.94 4.46 1.71
C PHE A 3 -0.87 5.35 2.94
N SER A 4 0.35 5.66 3.36
CA SER A 4 0.61 6.48 4.54
C SER A 4 0.79 7.94 4.11
N PRO A 5 -0.10 8.87 4.47
CA PRO A 5 0.03 10.26 4.08
C PRO A 5 1.28 10.89 4.69
N ILE A 6 2.10 11.53 3.86
CA ILE A 6 3.26 12.33 4.28
C ILE A 6 3.01 13.83 4.12
N GLU A 7 2.09 14.21 3.21
CA GLU A 7 1.65 15.59 2.99
C GLU A 7 0.21 15.55 2.48
N VAL A 8 -0.63 16.49 2.92
CA VAL A 8 -2.02 16.62 2.45
C VAL A 8 -2.25 18.00 1.86
N ALA A 9 -3.09 18.09 0.84
CA ALA A 9 -3.47 19.39 0.28
C ALA A 9 -4.18 20.25 1.32
N ALA A 10 -3.98 21.57 1.25
CA ALA A 10 -4.49 22.51 2.23
C ALA A 10 -6.02 22.42 2.37
N GLY A 11 -6.50 22.35 3.62
CA GLY A 11 -7.93 22.26 3.94
C GLY A 11 -8.53 20.85 3.84
N LEU A 12 -7.72 19.83 3.54
CA LEU A 12 -8.16 18.43 3.48
C LEU A 12 -7.72 17.62 4.71
N PRO A 13 -8.47 16.57 5.11
CA PRO A 13 -8.10 15.74 6.24
C PRO A 13 -6.92 14.81 5.93
N VAL A 14 -6.10 14.53 6.95
CA VAL A 14 -5.11 13.45 6.91
C VAL A 14 -5.85 12.12 6.97
N ARG A 15 -5.78 11.34 5.88
CA ARG A 15 -6.49 10.06 5.77
C ARG A 15 -5.58 8.96 5.20
N PRO A 16 -5.17 7.97 6.01
CA PRO A 16 -4.52 6.77 5.48
C PRO A 16 -5.51 5.94 4.67
N ALA A 17 -4.98 5.13 3.76
CA ALA A 17 -5.77 4.22 2.95
C ALA A 17 -5.10 2.86 2.83
N THR A 18 -5.89 1.84 2.52
CA THR A 18 -5.40 0.50 2.24
C THR A 18 -6.04 -0.01 0.96
N GLY A 19 -5.37 -0.94 0.28
CA GLY A 19 -5.90 -1.58 -0.91
C GLY A 19 -5.47 -3.03 -0.95
N SER A 20 -6.41 -3.92 -1.26
CA SER A 20 -6.09 -5.31 -1.58
C SER A 20 -5.67 -5.41 -3.03
N PHE A 21 -4.78 -6.34 -3.33
CA PHE A 21 -4.33 -6.64 -4.69
C PHE A 21 -4.32 -8.15 -4.88
N ASN A 22 -4.62 -8.58 -6.09
CA ASN A 22 -4.71 -9.98 -6.47
C ASN A 22 -3.39 -10.39 -7.14
N ALA A 23 -3.24 -11.68 -7.47
CA ALA A 23 -2.04 -12.20 -8.12
C ALA A 23 -1.79 -11.61 -9.53
N ASP A 24 -2.78 -10.91 -10.08
CA ASP A 24 -2.73 -10.13 -11.32
C ASP A 24 -2.09 -8.73 -11.14
N GLY A 25 -1.81 -8.31 -9.91
CA GLY A 25 -1.09 -7.06 -9.60
C GLY A 25 -1.93 -5.79 -9.69
N VAL A 26 -3.26 -5.90 -9.87
CA VAL A 26 -4.17 -4.75 -9.93
C VAL A 26 -4.74 -4.48 -8.55
N TYR A 27 -4.87 -3.20 -8.19
CA TYR A 27 -5.43 -2.77 -6.91
C TYR A 27 -6.27 -1.51 -7.03
N ALA A 28 -7.27 -1.40 -6.15
CA ALA A 28 -8.02 -0.18 -5.90
C ALA A 28 -7.75 0.26 -4.45
N ALA A 29 -7.28 1.51 -4.28
CA ALA A 29 -7.09 2.09 -2.95
C ALA A 29 -8.44 2.51 -2.35
N MET A 30 -8.61 2.25 -1.05
CA MET A 30 -9.80 2.58 -0.27
C MET A 30 -9.38 3.38 0.97
N SER A 31 -9.92 4.59 1.14
CA SER A 31 -9.61 5.46 2.28
C SER A 31 -10.67 5.41 3.39
N PHE A 32 -11.97 5.38 3.06
CA PHE A 32 -13.07 5.34 4.02
C PHE A 32 -14.26 4.49 3.56
N ARG A 33 -14.58 4.54 2.27
CA ARG A 33 -15.58 3.69 1.61
C ARG A 33 -14.97 3.03 0.36
N PRO A 34 -15.45 1.86 -0.05
CA PRO A 34 -15.12 1.31 -1.35
C PRO A 34 -15.24 2.39 -2.43
N ASP A 35 -14.23 2.48 -3.29
CA ASP A 35 -14.15 3.40 -4.43
C ASP A 35 -14.03 4.90 -4.12
N ASP A 36 -13.82 5.30 -2.85
CA ASP A 36 -13.59 6.71 -2.52
C ASP A 36 -12.16 7.21 -2.84
N GLY A 37 -11.25 6.29 -3.15
CA GLY A 37 -9.91 6.58 -3.62
C GLY A 37 -9.01 7.20 -2.55
N LEU A 38 -8.16 8.12 -2.97
CA LEU A 38 -7.20 8.81 -2.12
C LEU A 38 -7.50 10.31 -2.08
N VAL A 39 -7.33 10.92 -0.91
CA VAL A 39 -7.41 12.37 -0.77
C VAL A 39 -6.17 13.00 -1.45
N PRO A 40 -6.29 14.14 -2.16
CA PRO A 40 -5.14 14.82 -2.74
C PRO A 40 -4.02 15.10 -1.74
N GLY A 41 -2.79 14.73 -2.11
CA GLY A 41 -1.63 14.76 -1.24
C GLY A 41 -0.51 13.81 -1.68
N LYS A 42 0.51 13.68 -0.83
CA LYS A 42 1.63 12.76 -1.02
C LYS A 42 1.50 11.59 -0.05
N TYR A 43 1.74 10.39 -0.55
CA TYR A 43 1.66 9.15 0.21
C TYR A 43 2.95 8.35 0.07
N LEU A 44 3.43 7.81 1.19
CA LEU A 44 4.39 6.72 1.17
C LEU A 44 3.63 5.41 0.98
N VAL A 45 3.91 4.71 -0.13
CA VAL A 45 3.18 3.49 -0.51
C VAL A 45 3.96 2.26 -0.11
N GLY A 46 3.37 1.46 0.79
CA GLY A 46 3.90 0.19 1.26
C GLY A 46 3.22 -1.01 0.62
N VAL A 47 3.98 -2.09 0.42
CA VAL A 47 3.45 -3.39 0.00
C VAL A 47 3.69 -4.39 1.12
N ALA A 48 2.61 -5.07 1.49
CA ALA A 48 2.62 -6.19 2.42
C ALA A 48 2.02 -7.38 1.66
N CYS A 49 2.85 -8.39 1.40
CA CYS A 49 2.45 -9.60 0.70
C CYS A 49 3.03 -10.78 1.47
N PHE A 50 2.17 -11.56 2.13
CA PHE A 50 2.59 -12.66 2.99
C PHE A 50 1.95 -13.96 2.54
N ASP A 51 2.65 -15.06 2.72
CA ASP A 51 2.11 -16.41 2.66
C ASP A 51 1.46 -16.75 4.02
N PRO A 52 0.11 -16.75 4.13
CA PRO A 52 -0.54 -17.03 5.40
C PRO A 52 -0.33 -18.46 5.89
N SER A 53 0.05 -19.40 5.02
CA SER A 53 0.34 -20.79 5.43
C SER A 53 1.62 -20.92 6.27
N LYS A 54 2.49 -19.90 6.24
CA LYS A 54 3.73 -19.83 7.01
C LYS A 54 3.57 -19.06 8.33
N LEU A 55 2.38 -18.55 8.63
CA LEU A 55 2.10 -17.76 9.83
C LEU A 55 1.30 -18.58 10.84
N SER A 56 1.77 -18.62 12.09
CA SER A 56 0.99 -19.17 13.20
C SER A 56 -0.14 -18.21 13.66
N GLY A 57 -0.94 -18.61 14.65
CA GLY A 57 -2.00 -17.74 15.20
C GLY A 57 -1.48 -16.50 15.94
N SER A 58 -0.22 -16.53 16.37
CA SER A 58 0.50 -15.41 17.00
C SER A 58 1.90 -15.33 16.42
N PRO A 59 2.06 -14.85 15.17
CA PRO A 59 3.32 -14.95 14.46
C PRO A 59 4.41 -14.09 15.11
N SER A 60 5.61 -14.66 15.21
CA SER A 60 6.83 -13.94 15.52
C SER A 60 7.31 -13.07 14.35
N ASP A 61 8.20 -12.11 14.62
CA ASP A 61 8.84 -11.31 13.57
C ASP A 61 9.53 -12.20 12.54
N ALA A 62 10.22 -13.26 12.98
CA ALA A 62 10.88 -14.21 12.09
C ALA A 62 9.91 -14.92 11.15
N GLU A 63 8.71 -15.27 11.62
CA GLU A 63 7.65 -15.83 10.77
C GLU A 63 7.17 -14.81 9.73
N TYR A 64 6.95 -13.54 10.12
CA TYR A 64 6.61 -12.49 9.16
C TYR A 64 7.69 -12.29 8.10
N HIS A 65 8.97 -12.30 8.50
CA HIS A 65 10.10 -12.19 7.58
C HIS A 65 10.18 -13.37 6.59
N ASN A 66 9.89 -14.59 7.04
CA ASN A 66 9.89 -15.80 6.21
C ASN A 66 8.62 -15.93 5.34
N ALA A 67 7.50 -15.37 5.80
CA ALA A 67 6.25 -15.35 5.07
C ALA A 67 6.20 -14.26 3.99
N SER A 68 7.01 -13.21 4.11
CA SER A 68 7.01 -12.08 3.17
C SER A 68 7.50 -12.48 1.78
N TYR A 69 6.70 -12.18 0.76
CA TYR A 69 7.12 -12.19 -0.64
C TYR A 69 7.83 -10.89 -1.05
N VAL A 70 7.78 -9.86 -0.21
CA VAL A 70 8.43 -8.58 -0.44
C VAL A 70 9.84 -8.65 0.15
N SER A 71 10.85 -8.36 -0.68
CA SER A 71 12.25 -8.28 -0.23
C SER A 71 12.44 -7.21 0.87
N GLU A 72 13.37 -7.45 1.79
CA GLU A 72 13.78 -6.49 2.83
C GLU A 72 14.41 -5.22 2.24
N ASP A 73 14.95 -5.31 1.02
CA ASP A 73 15.51 -4.17 0.30
C ASP A 73 14.44 -3.31 -0.39
N PHE A 74 13.16 -3.70 -0.33
CA PHE A 74 12.07 -2.92 -0.91
C PHE A 74 11.98 -1.55 -0.24
N LYS A 75 12.12 -0.50 -1.06
CA LYS A 75 11.97 0.88 -0.60
C LYS A 75 10.58 1.38 -0.98
N PRO A 76 9.74 1.77 0.00
CA PRO A 76 8.46 2.40 -0.27
C PRO A 76 8.63 3.61 -1.19
N LYS A 77 7.74 3.74 -2.18
CA LYS A 77 7.77 4.85 -3.14
C LYS A 77 6.76 5.93 -2.75
N VAL A 78 7.06 7.17 -3.14
CA VAL A 78 6.12 8.28 -2.98
C VAL A 78 5.16 8.30 -4.16
N LEU A 79 3.86 8.32 -3.85
CA LEU A 79 2.77 8.60 -4.78
C LEU A 79 2.28 10.03 -4.54
N VAL A 80 2.14 10.81 -5.62
CA VAL A 80 1.54 12.15 -5.58
C VAL A 80 0.15 12.06 -6.20
N VAL A 81 -0.88 12.37 -5.43
CA VAL A 81 -2.29 12.38 -5.85
C VAL A 81 -2.72 13.83 -6.02
N GLU A 82 -2.94 14.24 -7.27
CA GLU A 82 -3.44 15.57 -7.59
C GLU A 82 -4.98 15.62 -7.50
N ALA A 83 -5.55 16.79 -7.27
CA ALA A 83 -6.99 16.95 -7.31
C ALA A 83 -7.53 16.61 -8.72
N GLY A 84 -8.49 15.68 -8.81
CA GLY A 84 -9.11 15.29 -10.07
C GLY A 84 -8.29 14.34 -10.93
N SER A 85 -7.24 13.71 -10.41
CA SER A 85 -6.36 12.79 -11.16
C SER A 85 -7.05 11.53 -11.70
N GLY A 86 -8.26 11.20 -11.24
CA GLY A 86 -9.03 10.03 -11.73
C GLY A 86 -8.31 8.71 -11.45
N VAL A 87 -8.38 7.77 -12.39
CA VAL A 87 -7.65 6.49 -12.31
C VAL A 87 -6.17 6.73 -12.58
N MET A 88 -5.30 6.20 -11.72
CA MET A 88 -3.85 6.37 -11.81
C MET A 88 -3.16 5.02 -11.94
N GLU A 89 -2.16 4.95 -12.83
CA GLU A 89 -1.21 3.83 -12.86
C GLU A 89 0.00 4.15 -11.99
N PHE A 90 0.35 3.24 -11.07
CA PHE A 90 1.51 3.40 -10.20
C PHE A 90 2.27 2.08 -10.08
N ASN A 91 3.46 2.05 -10.65
CA ASN A 91 4.24 0.82 -10.77
C ASN A 91 5.24 0.67 -9.61
N LEU A 92 5.05 -0.41 -8.84
CA LEU A 92 5.93 -0.83 -7.76
C LEU A 92 6.72 -2.05 -8.20
N ASP A 93 8.04 -1.93 -8.16
CA ASP A 93 8.92 -3.09 -8.31
C ASP A 93 9.05 -3.74 -6.94
N VAL A 94 8.37 -4.88 -6.78
CA VAL A 94 8.43 -5.71 -5.60
C VAL A 94 9.35 -6.88 -5.93
N THR A 95 10.65 -6.66 -5.77
CA THR A 95 11.63 -7.73 -5.97
C THR A 95 11.23 -8.91 -5.09
N LYS A 96 10.93 -10.05 -5.72
CA LYS A 96 10.65 -11.29 -5.00
C LYS A 96 11.93 -11.76 -4.33
N ARG A 97 11.80 -12.19 -3.08
CA ARG A 97 12.84 -12.90 -2.35
C ARG A 97 13.04 -14.32 -2.91
#